data_AF-A0A0M0F550-F1
#
_entry.id   AF-A0A0M0F550-F1
#
_cell.length_a   1.000
_cell.length_b   1.000
_cell.length_c   1.000
_cell.angle_alpha   90.00
_cell.angle_beta   90.00
_cell.angle_gamma   90.00
#
_symmetry.space_group_name_H-M   'P 1'
#
loop_
_entity.id
_entity.type
_entity.pdbx_description
1 polymer ?
#
loop_
_entity_poly.entity_id
_entity_poly.type
_entity_poly.pdbx_seq_one_letter_code
_entity_poly.pdbx_strand_id
1 'polypeptide(L)'
;MPSSVVAESTTPAVLAAELGVSASIVRRWLREHEARNGATWALDDAVAARVRAHFAATAAARAKRPAVCAVDGCDRTAVGRGLCRMHYNRWDRHGSTERLDGADHQRAKTHCPHGHEYTPENTIVYPSDGRRRCRTCRRAARAPLR
;
A
#
# COMPACT_ATOMS: atom_id res chain seq x y z
N MET A 1 -0.76 35.84 43.46
CA MET A 1 -0.43 35.38 42.10
C MET A 1 -0.58 33.86 42.07
N PRO A 2 -1.73 33.29 41.66
CA PRO A 2 -1.79 31.85 41.45
C PRO A 2 -1.07 31.53 40.13
N SER A 3 -0.01 30.74 40.23
CA SER A 3 0.73 30.18 39.10
C SER A 3 -0.21 29.44 38.16
N SER A 4 -0.28 29.90 36.91
CA SER A 4 -0.91 29.18 35.81
C SER A 4 -0.19 27.85 35.58
N VAL A 5 -0.71 26.78 36.16
CA VAL A 5 -0.44 25.43 35.64
C VAL A 5 -1.17 25.34 34.30
N VAL A 6 -0.41 25.43 33.21
CA VAL A 6 -0.94 25.04 31.90
C VAL A 6 -1.30 23.56 32.01
N ALA A 7 -2.59 23.25 32.10
CA ALA A 7 -3.05 21.88 31.96
C ALA A 7 -2.51 21.39 30.61
N GLU A 8 -1.60 20.41 30.62
CA GLU A 8 -1.12 19.77 29.40
C GLU A 8 -2.34 19.21 28.68
N SER A 9 -2.83 19.95 27.68
CA SER A 9 -4.01 19.53 26.95
C SER A 9 -3.67 18.22 26.26
N THR A 10 -4.35 17.14 26.63
CA THR A 10 -4.13 15.84 26.00
C THR A 10 -4.50 15.97 24.53
N THR A 11 -3.47 15.93 23.66
CA THR A 11 -3.68 15.99 22.21
C THR A 11 -3.64 14.59 21.60
N PRO A 12 -4.21 14.39 20.41
CA PRO A 12 -4.09 13.11 19.69
C PRO A 12 -2.64 12.71 19.42
N ALA A 13 -1.71 13.67 19.33
CA ALA A 13 -0.29 13.38 19.13
C ALA A 13 0.36 12.81 20.38
N VAL A 14 0.04 13.37 21.56
CA VAL A 14 0.52 12.87 22.85
C VAL A 14 0.01 11.44 23.09
N LEU A 15 -1.30 11.21 22.92
CA LEU A 15 -1.88 9.87 23.06
C LEU A 15 -1.28 8.86 22.07
N ALA A 16 -1.02 9.29 20.83
CA ALA A 16 -0.43 8.42 19.83
C ALA A 16 1.00 7.98 20.20
N ALA A 17 1.81 8.91 20.72
CA ALA A 17 3.15 8.61 21.21
C ALA A 17 3.11 7.67 22.42
N GLU A 18 2.24 7.94 23.40
CA GLU A 18 2.01 7.09 24.59
C GLU A 18 1.67 5.65 24.19
N LEU A 19 0.77 5.50 23.20
CA LEU A 19 0.22 4.21 22.78
C LEU A 19 1.09 3.48 21.72
N GLY A 20 2.18 4.09 21.25
CA GLY A 20 3.01 3.52 20.18
C GLY A 20 2.27 3.34 18.85
N VAL A 21 1.32 4.23 18.54
CA VAL A 21 0.52 4.20 17.31
C VAL A 21 0.67 5.49 16.51
N SER A 22 0.27 5.47 15.24
CA SER A 22 0.24 6.69 14.43
C SER A 22 -0.86 7.65 14.88
N ALA A 23 -0.53 8.93 15.02
CA ALA A 23 -1.50 9.99 15.32
C ALA A 23 -2.66 10.07 14.32
N SER A 24 -2.45 9.65 13.07
CA SER A 24 -3.51 9.57 12.06
C SER A 24 -4.60 8.56 12.42
N ILE A 25 -4.23 7.46 13.09
CA ILE A 25 -5.19 6.43 13.51
C ILE A 25 -6.00 6.91 14.70
N VAL A 26 -5.37 7.59 15.67
CA VAL A 26 -6.07 8.23 16.80
C VAL A 26 -7.07 9.28 16.30
N ARG A 27 -6.63 10.17 15.40
CA ARG A 27 -7.52 11.19 14.79
C ARG A 27 -8.66 10.58 13.98
N ARG A 28 -8.43 9.45 13.30
CA ARG A 28 -9.51 8.75 12.57
C ARG A 28 -10.55 8.21 13.53
N TRP A 29 -10.12 7.50 14.58
CA TRP A 29 -11.01 6.98 15.61
C TRP A 29 -11.86 8.08 16.26
N LEU A 30 -11.23 9.21 16.62
CA LEU A 30 -11.92 10.35 17.19
C LEU A 30 -13.00 10.93 16.26
N ARG A 31 -12.74 11.03 14.95
CA ARG A 31 -13.78 11.50 13.99
C ARG A 31 -14.98 10.57 13.87
N GLU A 32 -14.80 9.28 14.15
CA GLU A 32 -15.86 8.27 14.06
C GLU A 32 -16.69 8.20 15.34
N HIS A 33 -16.11 8.54 16.50
CA HIS A 33 -16.73 8.33 17.82
C HIS A 33 -17.04 9.61 18.59
N GLU A 34 -16.40 10.73 18.25
CA GLU A 34 -16.55 11.99 18.97
C GLU A 34 -17.07 13.08 18.02
N ALA A 35 -17.99 13.91 18.52
CA ALA A 35 -18.43 15.10 17.80
C ALA A 35 -17.25 16.07 17.62
N ARG A 36 -17.21 16.77 16.48
CA ARG A 36 -16.12 17.68 16.15
C ARG A 36 -16.15 18.93 17.06
N ASN A 37 -15.33 18.94 18.09
CA ASN A 37 -15.21 20.06 19.05
C ASN A 37 -14.20 21.12 18.58
N GLY A 38 -14.48 21.78 17.45
CA GLY A 38 -13.69 22.92 16.95
C GLY A 38 -12.45 22.57 16.12
N ALA A 39 -11.53 23.54 15.98
CA ALA A 39 -10.33 23.42 15.13
C ALA A 39 -9.17 22.65 15.79
N THR A 40 -9.11 22.62 17.12
CA THR A 40 -8.03 22.01 17.90
C THR A 40 -8.57 20.84 18.72
N TRP A 41 -7.94 19.67 18.60
CA TRP A 41 -8.25 18.49 19.40
C TRP A 41 -7.62 18.63 20.79
N ALA A 42 -8.20 19.46 21.66
CA ALA A 42 -8.01 19.35 23.09
C ALA A 42 -8.98 18.28 23.60
N LEU A 43 -8.46 17.12 23.99
CA LEU A 43 -9.27 16.02 24.49
C LEU A 43 -9.42 16.19 26.01
N ASP A 44 -10.65 16.09 26.50
CA ASP A 44 -10.87 15.90 27.92
C ASP A 44 -10.38 14.51 28.38
N ASP A 45 -10.24 14.35 29.69
CA ASP A 45 -9.72 13.12 30.30
C ASP A 45 -10.60 11.89 29.99
N ALA A 46 -11.92 12.08 29.83
CA ALA A 46 -12.84 11.00 29.54
C ALA A 46 -12.66 10.48 28.10
N VAL A 47 -12.49 11.38 27.13
CA VAL A 47 -12.18 11.03 25.73
C VAL A 47 -10.80 10.36 25.67
N ALA A 48 -9.80 10.92 26.36
CA ALA A 48 -8.46 10.33 26.42
C ALA A 48 -8.49 8.90 26.99
N ALA A 49 -9.25 8.65 28.06
CA ALA A 49 -9.43 7.32 28.63
C ALA A 49 -10.08 6.33 27.64
N ARG A 50 -11.10 6.75 26.88
CA ARG A 50 -11.72 5.90 25.84
C ARG A 50 -10.74 5.54 24.73
N VAL A 51 -9.94 6.51 24.26
CA VAL A 51 -8.89 6.28 23.27
C VAL A 51 -7.91 5.23 23.80
N ARG A 52 -7.36 5.42 25.01
CA ARG A 52 -6.43 4.46 25.63
C ARG A 52 -7.03 3.07 25.70
N ALA A 53 -8.25 2.94 26.22
CA ALA A 53 -8.94 1.66 26.35
C ALA A 53 -9.11 0.95 24.99
N HIS A 54 -9.52 1.67 23.95
CA HIS A 54 -9.66 1.11 22.60
C HIS A 54 -8.35 0.56 22.05
N PHE A 55 -7.26 1.33 22.13
CA PHE A 55 -5.97 0.91 21.60
C PHE A 55 -5.33 -0.19 22.45
N ALA A 56 -5.48 -0.16 23.78
CA ALA A 56 -5.05 -1.23 24.67
C ALA A 56 -5.75 -2.56 24.34
N ALA A 57 -7.08 -2.54 24.14
CA ALA A 57 -7.85 -3.74 23.79
C ALA A 57 -7.39 -4.41 22.49
N THR A 58 -6.80 -3.63 21.56
CA THR A 58 -6.30 -4.15 20.28
C THR A 58 -4.79 -4.36 20.25
N ALA A 59 -4.06 -4.00 21.31
CA ALA A 59 -2.59 -4.02 21.34
C ALA A 59 -2.01 -5.43 21.19
N ALA A 60 -2.53 -6.42 21.93
CA ALA A 60 -2.06 -7.80 21.88
C ALA A 60 -2.20 -8.40 20.46
N ALA A 61 -3.34 -8.15 19.81
CA ALA A 61 -3.58 -8.61 18.44
C ALA A 61 -2.68 -7.93 17.41
N ARG A 62 -2.24 -6.68 17.65
CA ARG A 62 -1.27 -5.96 16.80
C ARG A 62 0.16 -6.47 17.02
N ALA A 63 0.55 -6.72 18.27
CA ALA A 63 1.87 -7.24 18.63
C ALA A 63 2.13 -8.63 18.02
N LYS A 64 1.09 -9.46 17.88
CA LYS A 64 1.17 -10.77 17.21
C LYS A 64 1.35 -10.68 15.69
N ARG A 65 1.12 -9.51 15.06
CA ARG A 65 1.24 -9.39 13.60
C ARG A 65 2.72 -9.43 13.21
N PRO A 66 3.12 -10.27 12.24
CA PRO A 66 4.50 -10.29 11.80
C PRO A 66 4.88 -8.93 11.22
N ALA A 67 6.04 -8.43 11.63
CA ALA A 67 6.59 -7.16 11.16
C ALA A 67 7.25 -7.30 9.78
N VAL A 68 7.72 -8.51 9.44
CA VAL A 68 8.40 -8.83 8.19
C VAL A 68 7.48 -9.67 7.30
N CYS A 69 7.65 -9.55 5.99
CA CYS A 69 6.93 -10.36 5.02
C CYS A 69 7.20 -11.86 5.23
N ALA A 70 6.15 -12.66 5.21
CA ALA A 70 6.20 -14.11 5.32
C ALA A 70 6.65 -14.82 4.02
N VAL A 71 7.13 -14.08 3.02
CA VAL A 71 7.64 -14.68 1.77
C VAL A 71 9.14 -14.85 1.94
N ASP A 72 9.64 -16.05 1.72
CA ASP A 72 11.05 -16.36 1.89
C ASP A 72 11.95 -15.44 1.07
N GLY A 73 13.01 -14.94 1.69
CA GLY A 73 13.95 -13.99 1.09
C GLY A 73 13.40 -12.57 0.90
N CYS A 74 12.30 -12.19 1.58
CA CYS A 74 11.76 -10.83 1.51
C CYS A 74 11.75 -10.14 2.89
N ASP A 75 12.70 -9.23 3.12
CA ASP A 75 12.83 -8.50 4.39
C ASP A 75 11.97 -7.23 4.49
N ARG A 76 11.06 -7.01 3.53
CA ARG A 76 10.18 -5.83 3.53
C ARG A 76 9.13 -5.91 4.64
N THR A 77 8.78 -4.74 5.18
CA THR A 77 7.76 -4.62 6.23
C THR A 77 6.40 -5.16 5.77
N ALA A 78 5.81 -6.02 6.59
CA ALA A 78 4.47 -6.54 6.40
C ALA A 78 3.41 -5.48 6.71
N VAL A 79 2.43 -5.34 5.82
CA VAL A 79 1.34 -4.34 5.94
C VAL A 79 -0.01 -4.98 6.25
N GLY A 80 -0.14 -6.29 6.02
CA GLY A 80 -1.38 -7.04 6.28
C GLY A 80 -1.22 -8.50 5.89
N ARG A 81 -1.91 -9.42 6.60
CA ARG A 81 -1.80 -10.88 6.40
C ARG A 81 -0.36 -11.43 6.47
N GLY A 82 0.54 -10.69 7.13
CA GLY A 82 1.98 -10.98 7.13
C GLY A 82 2.68 -10.82 5.79
N LEU A 83 2.10 -10.08 4.84
CA LEU A 83 2.71 -9.81 3.55
C LEU A 83 3.10 -8.33 3.45
N CYS A 84 4.21 -8.05 2.78
CA CYS A 84 4.54 -6.68 2.37
C CYS A 84 3.53 -6.17 1.35
N ARG A 85 3.47 -4.84 1.14
CA ARG A 85 2.49 -4.23 0.22
C ARG A 85 2.46 -4.89 -1.16
N MET A 86 3.63 -5.20 -1.70
CA MET A 86 3.76 -5.85 -3.01
C MET A 86 3.15 -7.26 -2.98
N HIS A 87 3.57 -8.13 -2.05
CA HIS A 87 3.06 -9.52 -1.95
C HIS A 87 1.59 -9.58 -1.59
N TYR A 88 1.12 -8.66 -0.74
CA TYR A 88 -0.31 -8.49 -0.44
C TYR A 88 -1.09 -8.17 -1.71
N ASN A 89 -0.68 -7.17 -2.49
CA ASN A 89 -1.38 -6.77 -3.71
C ASN A 89 -1.39 -7.88 -4.77
N ARG A 90 -0.33 -8.70 -4.83
CA ARG A 90 -0.28 -9.83 -5.75
C ARG A 90 -1.23 -10.94 -5.33
N TRP A 91 -1.21 -11.30 -4.05
CA TRP A 91 -2.11 -12.29 -3.47
C TRP A 91 -3.57 -11.87 -3.61
N ASP A 92 -3.90 -10.61 -3.34
CA ASP A 92 -5.26 -10.07 -3.45
C ASP A 92 -5.82 -10.18 -4.89
N ARG A 93 -4.95 -10.00 -5.88
CA ARG A 93 -5.34 -10.04 -7.30
C ARG A 93 -5.31 -11.44 -7.92
N HIS A 94 -4.44 -12.32 -7.43
CA HIS A 94 -4.08 -13.55 -8.12
C HIS A 94 -4.02 -14.79 -7.22
N GLY A 95 -4.33 -14.67 -5.94
CA GLY A 95 -4.27 -15.76 -4.95
C GLY A 95 -2.86 -16.22 -4.59
N SER A 96 -1.82 -15.68 -5.23
CA SER A 96 -0.43 -16.09 -5.03
C SER A 96 0.50 -14.90 -4.77
N THR A 97 1.51 -15.13 -3.93
CA THR A 97 2.61 -14.20 -3.69
C THR A 97 3.76 -14.39 -4.68
N GLU A 98 3.81 -15.52 -5.37
CA GLU A 98 4.85 -15.82 -6.36
C GLU A 98 4.74 -14.92 -7.57
N ARG A 99 5.86 -14.64 -8.23
CA ARG A 99 5.85 -13.83 -9.43
C ARG A 99 5.28 -14.66 -10.56
N LEU A 100 3.98 -14.48 -10.82
CA LEU A 100 3.38 -14.86 -12.08
C LEU A 100 4.18 -14.16 -13.18
N ASP A 101 4.91 -14.96 -13.91
CA ASP A 101 5.77 -14.60 -15.02
C ASP A 101 4.94 -13.99 -16.14
N GLY A 102 4.72 -12.68 -16.05
CA GLY A 102 4.08 -11.91 -17.11
C GLY A 102 4.81 -12.00 -18.45
N ALA A 103 6.07 -12.44 -18.47
CA ALA A 103 6.82 -12.72 -19.68
C ALA A 103 6.22 -13.89 -20.47
N ASP A 104 5.74 -14.93 -19.81
CA ASP A 104 5.19 -16.14 -20.43
C ASP A 104 3.92 -15.81 -21.18
N HIS A 105 3.04 -15.04 -20.54
CA HIS A 105 1.90 -14.40 -21.20
C HIS A 105 2.34 -13.57 -22.43
N GLN A 106 3.41 -12.77 -22.33
CA GLN A 106 3.89 -11.99 -23.47
C GLN A 106 4.52 -12.85 -24.57
N ARG A 107 5.08 -14.03 -24.27
CA ARG A 107 5.62 -14.98 -25.27
C ARG A 107 4.53 -15.84 -25.91
N ALA A 108 3.50 -16.21 -25.15
CA ALA A 108 2.39 -17.04 -25.60
C ALA A 108 1.47 -16.32 -26.61
N LYS A 109 1.47 -14.99 -26.66
CA LYS A 109 0.66 -14.25 -27.65
C LYS A 109 1.04 -14.64 -29.08
N THR A 110 0.06 -15.04 -29.88
CA THR A 110 0.26 -15.24 -31.33
C THR A 110 0.12 -13.93 -32.11
N HIS A 111 -0.53 -12.93 -31.50
CA HIS A 111 -0.81 -11.63 -32.12
C HIS A 111 -0.42 -10.46 -31.19
N CYS A 112 -0.01 -9.35 -31.78
CA CYS A 112 0.31 -8.12 -31.05
C CYS A 112 -0.98 -7.42 -30.54
N PRO A 113 -0.87 -6.37 -29.69
CA PRO A 113 -2.04 -5.64 -29.18
C PRO A 113 -2.95 -5.01 -30.25
N HIS A 114 -2.44 -4.79 -31.48
CA HIS A 114 -3.21 -4.29 -32.62
C HIS A 114 -3.72 -5.41 -33.55
N GLY A 115 -3.60 -6.67 -33.14
CA GLY A 115 -4.11 -7.82 -33.90
C GLY A 115 -3.19 -8.32 -35.02
N HIS A 116 -2.03 -7.71 -35.27
CA HIS A 116 -1.08 -8.27 -36.25
C HIS A 116 -0.40 -9.53 -35.72
N GLU A 117 -0.31 -10.56 -36.56
CA GLU A 117 0.34 -11.83 -36.23
C GLU A 117 1.86 -11.69 -36.01
N TYR A 118 2.38 -12.41 -35.03
CA TYR A 118 3.82 -12.51 -34.76
C TYR A 118 4.48 -13.62 -35.60
N THR A 119 4.65 -13.37 -36.90
CA THR A 119 5.45 -14.22 -37.79
C THR A 119 6.94 -13.80 -37.79
N PRO A 120 7.89 -14.63 -38.27
CA PRO A 120 9.29 -14.22 -38.41
C PRO A 120 9.49 -12.92 -39.22
N GLU A 121 8.64 -12.68 -40.22
CA GLU A 121 8.64 -11.51 -41.10
C GLU A 121 8.02 -10.28 -40.41
N ASN A 122 7.08 -10.47 -39.48
CA ASN A 122 6.41 -9.38 -38.76
C ASN A 122 6.92 -9.19 -37.31
N THR A 123 7.91 -9.95 -36.88
CA THR A 123 8.45 -9.91 -35.51
C THR A 123 9.90 -9.45 -35.47
N ILE A 124 10.17 -8.34 -34.77
CA ILE A 124 11.54 -7.94 -34.38
C ILE A 124 11.76 -8.40 -32.96
N VAL A 125 12.83 -9.16 -32.70
CA VAL A 125 13.31 -9.48 -31.36
C VAL A 125 14.57 -8.67 -31.09
N TYR A 126 14.60 -7.90 -30.00
CA TYR A 126 15.77 -7.08 -29.67
C TYR A 126 16.82 -7.91 -28.90
N PRO A 127 18.09 -7.88 -29.30
CA PRO A 127 19.15 -8.65 -28.64
C PRO A 127 19.46 -8.13 -27.21
N SER A 128 19.07 -6.90 -26.89
CA SER A 128 19.32 -6.28 -25.57
C SER A 128 18.48 -6.87 -24.44
N ASP A 129 17.21 -7.15 -24.68
CA ASP A 129 16.24 -7.53 -23.64
C ASP A 129 15.32 -8.69 -24.06
N GLY A 130 15.52 -9.25 -25.26
CA GLY A 130 14.71 -10.32 -25.82
C GLY A 130 13.26 -9.93 -26.10
N ARG A 131 12.88 -8.67 -25.97
CA ARG A 131 11.50 -8.24 -26.18
C ARG A 131 11.18 -8.24 -27.67
N ARG A 132 9.98 -8.69 -28.01
CA ARG A 132 9.47 -8.69 -29.39
C ARG A 132 8.59 -7.48 -29.69
N ARG A 133 8.71 -6.91 -30.89
CA ARG A 133 7.89 -5.81 -31.42
C ARG A 133 7.35 -6.16 -32.80
N CYS A 134 6.10 -5.79 -33.07
CA CYS A 134 5.48 -5.96 -34.39
C CYS A 134 6.09 -4.97 -35.41
N ARG A 135 6.56 -5.48 -36.56
CA ARG A 135 7.11 -4.65 -37.66
C ARG A 135 6.04 -3.75 -38.26
N THR A 136 4.82 -4.26 -38.47
CA THR A 136 3.69 -3.46 -38.98
C THR A 136 3.40 -2.27 -38.07
N CYS A 137 3.25 -2.49 -36.76
CA CYS A 137 3.06 -1.38 -35.80
C CYS A 137 4.21 -0.38 -35.82
N ARG A 138 5.47 -0.86 -35.91
CA ARG A 138 6.65 0.03 -35.96
C ARG A 138 6.68 0.88 -37.23
N ARG A 139 6.26 0.34 -38.38
CA ARG A 139 6.15 1.08 -39.64
C ARG A 139 5.04 2.12 -39.57
N ALA A 140 3.85 1.73 -39.11
CA ALA A 140 2.71 2.63 -38.96
C ALA A 140 3.03 3.82 -38.02
N ALA A 141 3.69 3.56 -36.88
CA ALA A 141 4.10 4.61 -35.94
C ALA A 141 5.21 5.55 -36.47
N ARG A 142 5.87 5.20 -37.58
CA ARG A 142 6.90 6.01 -38.24
C ARG A 142 6.40 6.68 -39.52
N ALA A 143 5.19 6.35 -39.97
CA ALA A 143 4.59 7.02 -41.11
C ALA A 143 4.28 8.47 -40.74
N PRO A 144 4.54 9.45 -41.63
CA PRO A 144 4.09 10.81 -41.39
C PRO A 144 2.56 10.82 -41.26
N LEU A 145 2.05 11.61 -40.31
CA LEU A 145 0.62 11.87 -40.18
C LEU A 145 0.15 12.46 -41.51
N ARG A 146 -0.87 11.82 -42.12
CA ARG A 146 -1.51 12.30 -43.33
C ARG A 146 -2.49 13.42 -43.01
#